data_AF-A0A8C4PMI7-F1
#
_entry.id   AF-A0A8C4PMI7-F1
#
_cell.length_a   1.000
_cell.length_b   1.000
_cell.length_c   1.000
_cell.angle_alpha   90.00
_cell.angle_beta   90.00
_cell.angle_gamma   90.00
#
_symmetry.space_group_name_H-M   'P 1'
#
loop_
_entity.id
_entity.type
_entity.pdbx_description
1 polymer ?
#
loop_
_entity_poly.entity_id
_entity_poly.type
_entity_poly.pdbx_seq_one_letter_code
_entity_poly.pdbx_strand_id
1 'polypeptide(L)'
;MEKHNSSLVVESSYPDLVISVGEVTLGEGNRNKLQKTQREQEKAKVTQAACALLNSGGGVIRLEMANEDEHPVELGLDLEESLRELIQSLDLHAFFETKQQGRSTGPAPPLDFFKNFQYNRNP
;
A
#
# COMPACT_ATOMS: atom_id res chain seq x y z
N MET A 1 25.13 -40.00 7.73
CA MET A 1 25.36 -38.74 6.98
C MET A 1 24.21 -37.82 7.34
N GLU A 2 24.40 -36.99 8.36
CA GLU A 2 23.36 -36.10 8.90
C GLU A 2 23.11 -34.95 7.92
N LYS A 3 21.84 -34.75 7.54
CA LYS A 3 21.41 -33.60 6.74
C LYS A 3 21.32 -32.39 7.67
N HIS A 4 22.33 -31.53 7.63
CA HIS A 4 22.22 -30.20 8.22
C HIS A 4 21.27 -29.35 7.36
N ASN A 5 19.99 -29.32 7.71
CA ASN A 5 19.05 -28.32 7.23
C ASN A 5 19.27 -27.03 8.03
N SER A 6 20.27 -26.24 7.66
CA SER A 6 20.43 -24.88 8.19
C SER A 6 19.44 -23.97 7.46
N SER A 7 18.26 -23.72 8.06
CA SER A 7 17.39 -22.63 7.60
C SER A 7 17.98 -21.32 8.08
N LEU A 8 18.54 -20.53 7.15
CA LEU A 8 18.91 -19.16 7.44
C LEU A 8 17.62 -18.33 7.48
N VAL A 9 17.40 -17.62 8.58
CA VAL A 9 16.26 -16.71 8.76
C VAL A 9 16.80 -15.30 8.77
N VAL A 10 16.25 -14.44 7.92
CA VAL A 10 16.51 -13.00 7.91
C VAL A 10 15.31 -12.33 8.56
N GLU A 11 15.54 -11.66 9.68
CA GLU A 11 14.54 -10.83 10.35
C GLU A 11 14.87 -9.36 10.06
N SER A 12 13.97 -8.63 9.40
CA SER A 12 14.07 -7.17 9.27
C SER A 12 13.01 -6.51 10.15
N SER A 13 13.43 -5.50 10.93
CA SER A 13 12.51 -4.69 11.73
C SER A 13 11.81 -3.60 10.90
N TYR A 14 12.22 -3.44 9.64
CA TYR A 14 11.79 -2.37 8.75
C TYR A 14 11.65 -2.87 7.31
N PRO A 15 10.75 -2.28 6.50
CA PRO A 15 10.66 -2.61 5.09
C PRO A 15 11.93 -2.21 4.34
N ASP A 16 12.42 -3.10 3.48
CA ASP A 16 13.63 -2.86 2.68
C ASP A 16 13.44 -1.76 1.62
N LEU A 17 12.19 -1.54 1.19
CA LEU A 17 11.83 -0.55 0.19
C LEU A 17 10.59 0.24 0.62
N VAL A 18 10.71 1.57 0.62
CA VAL A 18 9.62 2.51 0.89
C VAL A 18 9.53 3.53 -0.25
N ILE A 19 8.34 3.67 -0.84
CA ILE A 19 8.07 4.66 -1.90
C ILE A 19 7.07 5.69 -1.37
N SER A 20 7.53 6.92 -1.16
CA SER A 20 6.64 8.02 -0.77
C SER A 20 5.94 8.64 -1.99
N VAL A 21 4.61 8.68 -1.99
CA VAL A 21 3.79 9.26 -3.07
C VAL A 21 3.22 10.66 -2.73
N GLY A 22 3.47 11.14 -1.51
CA GLY A 22 3.00 12.44 -1.01
C GLY A 22 1.52 12.41 -0.63
N GLU A 23 0.88 13.58 -0.70
CA GLU A 23 -0.53 13.74 -0.39
C GLU A 23 -1.44 13.00 -1.40
N VAL A 24 -2.37 12.20 -0.87
CA VAL A 24 -3.39 11.47 -1.62
C VAL A 24 -4.72 11.59 -0.87
N THR A 25 -5.78 11.88 -1.61
CA THR A 25 -7.14 11.88 -1.08
C THR A 25 -7.66 10.45 -1.04
N LEU A 26 -8.11 10.02 0.13
CA LEU A 26 -8.69 8.69 0.36
C LEU A 26 -10.20 8.76 0.59
N GLY A 27 -10.86 7.63 0.36
CA GLY A 27 -12.29 7.44 0.58
C GLY A 27 -13.12 7.80 -0.65
N GLU A 28 -14.04 6.91 -1.02
CA GLU A 28 -14.86 7.06 -2.23
C GLU A 28 -15.64 8.38 -2.25
N GLY A 29 -16.20 8.76 -1.09
CA GLY A 29 -16.93 10.03 -0.96
C GLY A 29 -16.08 11.27 -1.18
N ASN A 30 -14.79 11.25 -0.83
CA ASN A 30 -13.89 12.40 -1.03
C ASN A 30 -13.27 12.39 -2.42
N ARG A 31 -12.87 11.22 -2.92
CA ARG A 31 -12.35 11.08 -4.28
C ARG A 31 -13.39 11.49 -5.33
N ASN A 32 -14.67 11.25 -5.08
CA ASN A 32 -15.75 11.73 -5.96
C ASN A 32 -15.95 13.25 -5.95
N LYS A 33 -15.46 13.97 -4.94
CA LYS A 33 -15.50 15.44 -4.89
C LYS A 33 -14.30 16.08 -5.59
N LEU A 34 -13.25 15.31 -5.90
CA LEU A 34 -12.06 15.84 -6.57
C LEU A 34 -12.34 16.22 -8.01
N GLN A 35 -11.57 17.21 -8.49
CA GLN A 35 -11.47 17.44 -9.92
C GLN A 35 -10.89 16.21 -10.61
N LYS A 36 -11.46 15.83 -11.77
CA LYS A 36 -11.07 14.62 -12.51
C LYS A 36 -9.56 14.52 -12.72
N THR A 37 -8.91 15.61 -13.11
CA THR A 37 -7.46 15.67 -13.34
C THR A 37 -6.65 15.39 -12.08
N GLN A 38 -7.05 15.95 -10.93
CA GLN A 38 -6.38 15.69 -9.65
C GLN A 38 -6.55 14.23 -9.23
N ARG A 39 -7.77 13.69 -9.32
CA ARG A 39 -8.06 12.29 -9.02
C ARG A 39 -7.21 11.34 -9.87
N GLU A 40 -7.10 11.60 -11.17
CA GLU A 40 -6.28 10.82 -12.10
C GLU A 40 -4.78 10.92 -11.80
N GLN A 41 -4.28 12.09 -11.41
CA GLN A 41 -2.88 12.29 -11.02
C GLN A 41 -2.53 11.53 -9.74
N GLU A 42 -3.36 11.64 -8.69
CA GLU A 42 -3.18 10.89 -7.45
C GLU A 42 -3.23 9.38 -7.71
N LYS A 43 -4.20 8.93 -8.53
CA LYS A 43 -4.32 7.53 -8.94
C LYS A 43 -3.06 7.03 -9.63
N ALA A 44 -2.57 7.77 -10.63
CA ALA A 44 -1.38 7.40 -11.37
C ALA A 44 -0.14 7.24 -10.47
N LYS A 45 0.05 8.15 -9.50
CA LYS A 45 1.16 8.04 -8.52
C LYS A 45 1.07 6.76 -7.70
N VAL A 46 -0.11 6.45 -7.14
CA VAL A 46 -0.33 5.25 -6.33
C VAL A 46 -0.13 3.99 -7.16
N THR A 47 -0.73 3.92 -8.35
CA THR A 47 -0.61 2.78 -9.27
C THR A 47 0.84 2.56 -9.70
N GLN A 48 1.58 3.64 -10.00
CA GLN A 48 2.99 3.53 -10.38
C GLN A 48 3.86 3.00 -9.23
N ALA A 49 3.65 3.50 -8.01
CA ALA A 49 4.35 3.01 -6.83
C ALA A 49 4.04 1.53 -6.56
N ALA A 50 2.76 1.14 -6.63
CA ALA A 50 2.34 -0.25 -6.47
C ALA A 50 2.98 -1.16 -7.51
N CYS A 51 2.98 -0.76 -8.78
CA CYS A 51 3.63 -1.51 -9.87
C CYS A 51 5.13 -1.68 -9.61
N ALA A 52 5.82 -0.62 -9.16
CA ALA A 52 7.23 -0.69 -8.83
C ALA A 52 7.50 -1.71 -7.70
N LEU A 53 6.69 -1.71 -6.63
CA LEU A 53 6.84 -2.67 -5.53
C LEU A 53 6.51 -4.09 -5.96
N LEU A 54 5.47 -4.29 -6.77
CA LEU A 54 5.10 -5.61 -7.29
C LEU A 54 6.26 -6.23 -8.09
N ASN A 55 6.93 -5.42 -8.91
CA ASN A 55 8.04 -5.85 -9.76
C ASN A 55 9.41 -5.88 -9.08
N SER A 56 9.51 -5.41 -7.83
CA SER A 56 10.79 -5.32 -7.08
C SER A 56 10.83 -6.21 -5.83
N GLY A 57 9.89 -7.15 -5.70
CA GLY A 57 9.83 -8.09 -4.57
C GLY A 57 8.97 -7.63 -3.39
N GLY A 58 8.41 -6.43 -3.43
CA GLY A 58 7.54 -5.87 -2.39
C GLY A 58 8.11 -4.62 -1.73
N GLY A 59 7.44 -4.16 -0.67
CA GLY A 59 7.83 -2.97 0.09
C GLY A 59 6.61 -2.23 0.63
N VAL A 60 6.81 -0.94 0.92
CA VAL A 60 5.79 -0.06 1.48
C VAL A 60 5.53 1.16 0.61
N ILE A 61 4.26 1.48 0.33
CA ILE A 61 3.88 2.77 -0.26
C ILE A 61 3.53 3.71 0.87
N ARG A 62 4.22 4.85 0.94
CA ARG A 62 4.05 5.84 1.98
C ARG A 62 3.22 7.02 1.44
N LEU A 63 2.05 7.33 2.00
CA LEU A 63 1.22 8.44 1.53
C LEU A 63 0.74 9.33 2.68
N GLU A 64 0.45 10.59 2.43
CA GLU A 64 -0.13 11.50 3.42
C GLU A 64 -1.61 11.73 3.06
N MET A 65 -2.52 11.66 4.03
CA MET A 65 -3.94 11.89 3.72
C MET A 65 -4.17 13.38 3.50
N ALA A 66 -4.61 13.74 2.29
CA ALA A 66 -4.95 15.13 1.95
C ALA A 66 -6.24 15.60 2.66
N ASN A 67 -7.10 14.65 3.06
CA ASN A 67 -8.35 14.86 3.76
C ASN A 67 -8.22 14.55 5.26
N GLU A 68 -8.82 15.39 6.11
CA GLU A 68 -8.89 15.16 7.56
C GLU A 68 -10.08 14.27 7.90
N ASP A 69 -9.96 12.97 7.64
CA ASP A 69 -10.94 11.99 8.13
C ASP A 69 -10.42 11.29 9.40
N GLU A 70 -11.23 11.32 10.45
CA GLU A 70 -10.92 10.73 11.76
C GLU A 70 -11.04 9.20 11.80
N HIS A 71 -11.66 8.59 10.78
CA HIS A 71 -12.00 7.18 10.76
C HIS A 71 -11.07 6.38 9.83
N PRO A 72 -11.02 5.04 9.94
CA PRO A 72 -10.35 4.20 8.97
C PRO A 72 -10.87 4.50 7.57
N VAL A 73 -10.04 5.14 6.74
CA VAL A 73 -10.46 5.57 5.41
C VAL A 73 -10.20 4.45 4.41
N GLU A 74 -11.25 3.98 3.74
CA GLU A 74 -11.13 3.13 2.55
C GLU A 74 -10.31 3.87 1.47
N LEU A 75 -9.66 3.16 0.55
CA LEU A 75 -8.86 3.83 -0.48
C LEU A 75 -9.71 4.66 -1.44
N GLY A 76 -10.92 4.17 -1.75
CA GLY A 76 -11.74 4.64 -2.86
C GLY A 76 -11.68 3.64 -4.01
N LEU A 77 -12.82 3.45 -4.68
CA LEU A 77 -13.04 2.38 -5.65
C LEU A 77 -12.10 2.52 -6.86
N ASP A 78 -11.80 3.74 -7.28
CA ASP A 78 -10.90 3.98 -8.42
C ASP A 78 -9.45 3.58 -8.14
N LEU A 79 -8.99 3.74 -6.89
CA LEU A 79 -7.68 3.24 -6.45
C LEU A 79 -7.69 1.72 -6.34
N GLU A 80 -8.72 1.14 -5.70
CA GLU A 80 -8.83 -0.32 -5.57
C GLU A 80 -8.90 -1.03 -6.91
N GLU A 81 -9.72 -0.53 -7.83
CA GLU A 81 -9.85 -1.08 -9.19
C GLU A 81 -8.51 -1.02 -9.93
N SER A 82 -7.81 0.12 -9.87
CA SER A 82 -6.50 0.25 -10.51
C SER A 82 -5.45 -0.68 -9.89
N LEU A 83 -5.53 -0.97 -8.59
CA LEU A 83 -4.63 -1.93 -7.94
C LEU A 83 -4.99 -3.38 -8.31
N ARG A 84 -6.29 -3.71 -8.43
CA ARG A 84 -6.75 -5.03 -8.91
C ARG A 84 -6.32 -5.29 -10.36
N GLU A 85 -6.37 -4.26 -11.21
CA GLU A 85 -5.86 -4.32 -12.59
C GLU A 85 -4.37 -4.66 -12.64
N LEU A 86 -3.56 -4.13 -11.71
CA LEU A 86 -2.13 -4.45 -11.63
C LEU A 86 -1.85 -5.91 -11.27
N ILE A 87 -2.61 -6.47 -10.31
CA ILE A 87 -2.40 -7.84 -9.82
C ILE A 87 -3.14 -8.89 -10.65
N GLN A 88 -4.05 -8.48 -11.54
CA GLN A 88 -4.92 -9.36 -12.33
C GLN A 88 -5.68 -10.37 -11.45
N SER A 89 -6.04 -9.96 -10.24
CA SER A 89 -6.70 -10.78 -9.22
C SER A 89 -7.80 -9.97 -8.54
N LEU A 90 -8.88 -10.66 -8.17
CA LEU A 90 -9.99 -10.06 -7.41
C LEU A 90 -9.65 -9.92 -5.93
N ASP A 91 -8.72 -10.74 -5.41
CA ASP A 91 -8.31 -10.70 -4.02
C ASP A 91 -7.19 -9.67 -3.83
N LEU A 92 -7.60 -8.41 -3.62
CA LEU A 92 -6.71 -7.30 -3.34
C LEU A 92 -5.91 -7.52 -2.04
N HIS A 93 -6.53 -8.12 -1.03
CA HIS A 93 -5.94 -8.32 0.29
C HIS A 93 -4.83 -9.37 0.31
N ALA A 94 -4.80 -10.29 -0.68
CA ALA A 94 -3.68 -11.19 -0.87
C ALA A 94 -2.37 -10.47 -1.26
N PHE A 95 -2.45 -9.23 -1.77
CA PHE A 95 -1.30 -8.46 -2.25
C PHE A 95 -1.09 -7.14 -1.53
N PHE A 96 -2.14 -6.56 -0.95
CA PHE A 96 -2.10 -5.22 -0.38
C PHE A 96 -2.81 -5.18 0.97
N GLU A 97 -2.09 -4.73 1.97
CA GLU A 97 -2.59 -4.45 3.31
C GLU A 97 -2.46 -2.95 3.59
N THR A 98 -3.53 -2.34 4.10
CA THR A 98 -3.55 -0.92 4.44
C THR A 98 -3.38 -0.78 5.95
N LYS A 99 -2.45 0.08 6.38
CA LYS A 99 -2.28 0.41 7.80
C LYS A 99 -2.26 1.92 7.97
N GLN A 100 -3.32 2.44 8.59
CA GLN A 100 -3.36 3.82 9.02
C GLN A 100 -2.60 3.95 10.36
N GLN A 101 -1.55 4.76 10.37
CA GLN A 101 -0.85 5.11 11.61
C GLN A 101 -1.35 6.47 12.10
N GLY A 102 -1.80 6.52 13.35
CA GLY A 102 -2.50 7.67 13.93
C GLY A 102 -1.62 8.90 14.19
N ARG A 103 -2.29 10.06 14.19
CA ARG A 103 -1.78 11.42 14.40
C ARG A 103 -1.43 11.63 15.89
N SER A 104 -0.17 11.53 16.28
CA SER A 104 0.31 12.06 17.57
C SER A 104 0.80 13.50 17.37
N THR A 105 -0.09 14.47 17.56
CA THR A 105 0.23 15.91 17.77
C THR A 105 1.45 16.44 16.98
N GLY A 106 1.28 16.68 15.68
CA GLY A 106 2.34 17.18 14.78
C GLY A 106 1.87 17.16 13.30
N PRO A 107 2.63 17.76 12.36
CA PRO A 107 2.27 17.75 10.94
C PRO A 107 2.21 16.31 10.39
N ALA A 108 1.39 16.13 9.35
CA ALA A 108 0.74 14.87 8.93
C ALA A 108 1.62 13.60 8.99
N PRO A 109 1.13 12.49 9.60
CA PRO A 109 1.84 11.23 9.55
C PRO A 109 1.62 10.54 8.20
N PRO A 110 2.56 9.69 7.81
CA PRO A 110 2.39 8.80 6.67
C PRO A 110 1.47 7.61 6.94
N LEU A 111 0.65 7.25 5.95
CA LEU A 111 0.15 5.91 5.71
C LEU A 111 1.30 5.04 5.22
N ASP A 112 1.45 3.84 5.75
CA ASP A 112 2.33 2.80 5.22
C ASP A 112 1.45 1.68 4.62
N PHE A 113 1.57 1.45 3.31
CA PHE A 113 0.94 0.34 2.59
C PHE A 113 1.80 -0.90 2.76
N PHE A 114 1.36 -1.95 3.44
CA PHE A 114 2.17 -3.17 3.61
C PHE A 114 1.84 -4.17 2.50
N LYS A 115 2.85 -4.62 1.74
CA LYS A 115 2.74 -5.88 0.99
C LYS A 115 3.14 -7.01 1.95
N ASN A 116 2.16 -7.70 2.52
CA ASN A 116 2.41 -8.90 3.32
C ASN A 116 2.66 -10.08 2.35
N PHE A 117 3.92 -10.43 2.10
CA PHE A 117 4.25 -11.71 1.47
C PHE A 117 4.16 -12.82 2.54
N GLN A 118 2.95 -13.19 2.96
CA GLN A 118 2.76 -14.55 3.45
C GLN A 118 2.55 -15.45 2.23
N TYR A 119 3.67 -15.86 1.64
CA TYR A 119 3.67 -17.00 0.74
C TYR A 119 3.25 -18.22 1.56
N ASN A 120 1.97 -18.59 1.48
CA ASN A 120 1.52 -19.92 1.87
C ASN A 120 2.21 -20.93 0.96
N ARG A 121 3.36 -21.45 1.39
CA ARG A 121 3.80 -22.78 0.98
C ARG A 121 2.76 -23.75 1.52
N ASN A 122 1.78 -24.10 0.71
CA ASN A 122 1.06 -25.34 0.94
C ASN A 122 2.04 -26.50 0.71
N PRO A 123 2.13 -27.48 1.63
CA PRO A 123 3.01 -28.65 1.48
C PRO A 123 2.63 -29.55 0.30
#